data_AF-A0A3C1P8Q7-F1
#
_entry.id   AF-A0A3C1P8Q7-F1
#
_cell.length_a   1.000
_cell.length_b   1.000
_cell.length_c   1.000
_cell.angle_alpha   90.00
_cell.angle_beta   90.00
_cell.angle_gamma   90.00
#
_symmetry.space_group_name_H-M   'P 1'
#
loop_
_entity.id
_entity.type
_entity.pdbx_description
1 polymer ?
#
loop_
_entity_poly.entity_id
_entity_poly.type
_entity_poly.pdbx_seq_one_letter_code
_entity_poly.pdbx_strand_id
1 'polypeptide(L)'
;MGTLIGGYGEGIHLKFNPIQILYNLIIYPTRSFLPGQFNSGLTFWFLAFIGLVLISIFALILSYYKHQLESNIPQTLILVIIGFWICVLPAINVSVSPFDTQGERYLYWASSFASIYIALIITILVSNFQLCLILSSIILVSLGLSLYSVNQNWKFAGELSETLLSSLQKTPIESPIITSVPDNFRGAYIYRTGLIQGLYLFDIDNRFKVKFEQKTINKPFQKVRFYSDKILLVMMNTLLEPTDKIIVNLIKTNQYQLKLSNPQTAFFLTPKNTVVTPDYHVSNVQYQSYTLNLNNPSRFQDLLLYSSGKFVKLSD
;
A
#
# COMPACT_ATOMS: atom_id res chain seq x y z
N MET A 1 -10.88 -29.83 -17.88
CA MET A 1 -11.31 -29.56 -16.49
C MET A 1 -10.92 -28.13 -16.18
N GLY A 2 -11.91 -27.27 -15.93
CA GLY A 2 -11.70 -25.84 -15.68
C GLY A 2 -10.94 -25.62 -14.38
N THR A 3 -10.08 -24.60 -14.36
CA THR A 3 -9.39 -24.17 -13.15
C THR A 3 -10.42 -23.79 -12.10
N LEU A 4 -10.45 -24.54 -11.00
CA LEU A 4 -11.49 -24.44 -9.95
C LEU A 4 -11.45 -23.10 -9.19
N ILE A 5 -10.39 -22.31 -9.39
CA ILE A 5 -10.14 -21.03 -8.71
C ILE A 5 -9.64 -20.06 -9.79
N GLY A 6 -10.31 -18.91 -9.91
CA GLY A 6 -10.05 -17.91 -10.94
C GLY A 6 -8.59 -17.46 -10.98
N GLY A 7 -8.02 -17.38 -12.19
CA GLY A 7 -6.59 -17.10 -12.41
C GLY A 7 -6.12 -15.68 -12.05
N TYR A 8 -6.91 -14.86 -11.35
CA TYR A 8 -6.44 -13.56 -10.85
C TYR A 8 -5.71 -13.74 -9.52
N GLY A 9 -4.39 -13.51 -9.53
CA GLY A 9 -3.58 -13.56 -8.33
C GLY A 9 -3.17 -14.97 -7.88
N GLU A 10 -3.43 -16.01 -8.68
CA GLU A 10 -3.07 -17.40 -8.37
C GLU A 10 -1.60 -17.56 -7.96
N GLY A 11 -0.67 -16.92 -8.67
CA GLY A 11 0.77 -16.94 -8.36
C GLY A 11 1.16 -16.24 -7.05
N ILE A 12 0.24 -15.51 -6.41
CA ILE A 12 0.44 -14.86 -5.11
C ILE A 12 -0.33 -15.63 -4.03
N HIS A 13 -1.61 -15.93 -4.27
CA HIS A 13 -2.48 -16.59 -3.30
C HIS A 13 -2.13 -18.08 -3.06
N LEU A 14 -1.56 -18.77 -4.06
CA LEU A 14 -1.12 -20.16 -3.93
C LEU A 14 0.36 -20.32 -3.60
N LYS A 15 1.08 -19.21 -3.35
CA LYS A 15 2.50 -19.25 -2.97
C LYS A 15 2.62 -19.43 -1.45
N PHE A 16 2.59 -20.67 -0.99
CA PHE A 16 2.76 -21.01 0.42
C PHE A 16 4.22 -20.85 0.84
N ASN A 17 4.60 -19.66 1.32
CA ASN A 17 5.90 -19.41 1.92
C ASN A 17 5.78 -19.49 3.45
N PRO A 18 6.40 -20.49 4.12
CA PRO A 18 6.29 -20.66 5.57
C PRO A 18 6.72 -19.43 6.39
N ILE A 19 7.76 -18.71 5.94
CA ILE A 19 8.26 -17.51 6.63
C ILE A 19 7.23 -16.39 6.57
N GLN A 20 6.60 -16.22 5.40
CA GLN A 20 5.56 -15.21 5.21
C GLN A 20 4.29 -15.54 6.00
N ILE A 21 3.91 -16.82 6.03
CA ILE A 21 2.78 -17.29 6.85
C ILE A 21 3.05 -17.00 8.33
N LEU A 22 4.23 -17.36 8.84
CA LEU A 22 4.61 -17.10 10.24
C LEU A 22 4.60 -15.60 10.57
N TYR A 23 5.11 -14.77 9.67
CA TYR A 23 5.04 -13.32 9.78
C TYR A 23 3.58 -12.84 9.85
N ASN A 24 2.73 -13.35 8.97
CA ASN A 24 1.32 -12.98 8.90
C ASN A 24 0.51 -13.46 10.13
N LEU A 25 0.90 -14.56 10.77
CA LEU A 25 0.30 -14.99 12.04
C LEU A 25 0.48 -13.94 13.16
N ILE A 26 1.51 -13.10 13.09
CA ILE A 26 1.75 -12.01 14.04
C ILE A 26 1.05 -10.73 13.57
N ILE A 27 1.19 -10.40 12.28
CA ILE A 27 0.72 -9.11 11.74
C ILE A 27 -0.80 -9.02 11.65
N TYR A 28 -1.50 -10.09 11.22
CA TYR A 28 -2.96 -10.02 11.03
C TYR A 28 -3.72 -9.68 12.33
N PRO A 29 -3.49 -10.39 13.46
CA PRO A 29 -4.11 -10.04 14.73
C PRO A 29 -3.76 -8.62 15.14
N THR A 30 -2.47 -8.27 15.17
CA THR A 30 -2.03 -6.98 15.70
C THR A 30 -2.50 -5.78 14.87
N ARG A 31 -2.47 -5.87 13.53
CA ARG A 31 -2.97 -4.81 12.63
C ARG A 31 -4.49 -4.65 12.66
N SER A 32 -5.23 -5.63 13.20
CA SER A 32 -6.67 -5.49 13.42
C SER A 32 -7.01 -4.60 14.61
N PHE A 33 -6.06 -4.36 15.52
CA PHE A 33 -6.22 -3.49 16.69
C PHE A 33 -5.40 -2.20 16.60
N LEU A 34 -4.27 -2.24 15.89
CA LEU A 34 -3.33 -1.13 15.79
C LEU A 34 -3.19 -0.65 14.34
N PRO A 35 -3.22 0.67 14.10
CA PRO A 35 -2.94 1.21 12.76
C PRO A 35 -1.47 1.00 12.39
N GLY A 36 -1.17 1.08 11.09
CA GLY A 36 0.18 0.93 10.57
C GLY A 36 1.10 1.98 11.19
N GLN A 37 2.29 1.55 11.60
CA GLN A 37 3.26 2.40 12.28
C GLN A 37 4.50 2.53 11.42
N PHE A 38 4.74 3.74 10.90
CA PHE A 38 5.98 4.03 10.18
C PHE A 38 7.20 3.76 11.07
N ASN A 39 8.25 3.19 10.48
CA ASN A 39 9.50 2.84 11.18
C ASN A 39 9.35 1.80 12.32
N SER A 40 8.22 1.10 12.40
CA SER A 40 8.06 0.03 13.39
C SER A 40 8.83 -1.24 13.02
N GLY A 41 9.79 -1.63 13.85
CA GLY A 41 10.47 -2.91 13.67
C GLY A 41 9.55 -4.11 13.93
N LEU A 42 9.96 -5.29 13.46
CA LEU A 42 9.27 -6.55 13.76
C LEU A 42 9.08 -6.80 15.26
N THR A 43 10.02 -6.36 16.08
CA THR A 43 9.96 -6.47 17.54
C THR A 43 8.73 -5.78 18.12
N PHE A 44 8.34 -4.61 17.60
CA PHE A 44 7.15 -3.91 18.06
C PHE A 44 5.88 -4.76 17.85
N TRP A 45 5.72 -5.31 16.65
CA TRP A 45 4.58 -6.16 16.30
C TRP A 45 4.57 -7.47 17.08
N PHE A 46 5.73 -8.06 17.29
CA PHE A 46 5.86 -9.27 18.11
C PHE A 46 5.47 -9.01 19.57
N LEU A 47 5.91 -7.90 20.17
CA LEU A 47 5.52 -7.51 21.52
C LEU A 47 4.03 -7.20 21.63
N ALA A 48 3.46 -6.50 20.64
CA ALA A 48 2.02 -6.25 20.57
C ALA A 48 1.22 -7.57 20.49
N PHE A 49 1.71 -8.55 19.72
CA PHE A 49 1.10 -9.87 19.61
C PHE A 49 1.17 -10.63 20.94
N ILE A 50 2.31 -10.64 21.62
CA ILE A 50 2.44 -11.24 22.96
C ILE A 50 1.47 -10.56 23.94
N GLY A 51 1.41 -9.23 23.94
CA GLY A 51 0.47 -8.49 24.78
C GLY A 51 -0.98 -8.90 24.55
N LEU A 52 -1.39 -9.06 23.29
CA LEU A 52 -2.72 -9.54 22.92
C LEU A 52 -3.01 -10.96 23.44
N VAL A 53 -2.04 -11.87 23.30
CA VAL A 53 -2.14 -13.24 23.81
C VAL A 53 -2.27 -13.24 25.34
N LEU A 54 -1.45 -12.45 26.04
CA LEU A 54 -1.51 -12.35 27.50
C LEU A 54 -2.84 -11.76 27.99
N ILE A 55 -3.36 -10.73 27.33
CA ILE A 55 -4.70 -10.16 27.62
C ILE A 55 -5.79 -11.22 27.40
N SER A 56 -5.70 -11.99 26.32
CA SER A 56 -6.66 -13.06 26.01
C SER A 56 -6.66 -14.13 27.11
N ILE A 57 -5.48 -14.60 27.52
CA ILE A 57 -5.32 -15.61 28.58
C ILE A 57 -5.85 -15.06 29.91
N PHE A 58 -5.47 -13.84 30.27
CA PHE A 58 -5.92 -13.22 31.50
C PHE A 58 -7.45 -13.05 31.53
N ALA A 59 -8.06 -12.61 30.43
CA ALA A 59 -9.51 -12.47 30.32
C ALA A 59 -10.23 -13.83 30.40
N LEU A 60 -9.69 -14.89 29.79
CA LEU A 60 -10.24 -16.25 29.92
C LEU A 60 -10.22 -16.73 31.37
N ILE A 61 -9.08 -16.57 32.06
CA ILE A 61 -8.91 -16.95 33.47
C ILE A 61 -9.90 -16.16 34.34
N LEU A 62 -9.93 -14.83 34.20
CA LEU A 62 -10.81 -13.97 34.98
C LEU A 62 -12.29 -14.29 34.72
N SER A 63 -12.68 -14.52 33.47
CA SER A 63 -14.04 -14.89 33.11
C SER A 63 -14.45 -16.22 33.75
N TYR A 64 -13.55 -17.20 33.79
CA TYR A 64 -13.82 -18.49 34.42
C TYR A 64 -14.06 -18.34 35.94
N TYR A 65 -13.24 -17.53 36.62
CA TYR A 65 -13.40 -17.28 38.06
C TYR A 65 -14.64 -16.44 38.39
N LYS A 66 -14.92 -15.39 37.62
CA LYS A 66 -15.98 -14.42 37.91
C LYS A 66 -17.37 -14.96 37.59
N HIS A 67 -17.50 -15.74 36.53
CA HIS A 67 -18.80 -16.13 36.00
C HIS A 67 -19.15 -17.61 36.17
N GLN A 68 -18.22 -18.42 36.69
CA GLN A 68 -18.37 -19.88 36.88
C GLN A 68 -18.84 -20.58 35.58
N LEU A 69 -19.03 -21.91 35.60
CA LEU A 69 -19.34 -22.71 34.39
C LEU A 69 -20.73 -22.43 33.76
N GLU A 70 -21.52 -21.52 34.33
CA GLU A 70 -22.88 -21.23 33.87
C GLU A 70 -22.95 -20.13 32.79
N SER A 71 -21.87 -19.36 32.61
CA SER A 71 -21.82 -18.27 31.62
C SER A 71 -21.18 -18.69 30.31
N ASN A 72 -21.81 -18.33 29.19
CA ASN A 72 -21.30 -18.60 27.84
C ASN A 72 -20.16 -17.63 27.41
N ILE A 73 -19.70 -16.73 28.29
CA ILE A 73 -18.68 -15.72 27.95
C ILE A 73 -17.35 -16.35 27.50
N PRO A 74 -16.75 -17.33 28.23
CA PRO A 74 -15.50 -17.96 27.79
C PRO A 74 -15.63 -18.67 26.43
N GLN A 75 -16.75 -19.36 26.21
CA GLN A 75 -17.07 -20.02 24.93
C GLN A 75 -17.20 -19.01 23.79
N THR A 76 -17.85 -17.87 24.07
CA THR A 76 -17.99 -16.76 23.12
C THR A 76 -16.63 -16.16 22.79
N LEU A 77 -15.74 -15.97 23.77
CA LEU A 77 -14.38 -15.47 23.53
C LEU A 77 -13.56 -16.42 22.64
N ILE A 78 -13.63 -17.72 22.90
CA ILE A 78 -13.00 -18.74 22.05
C ILE A 78 -13.58 -18.73 20.64
N LEU A 79 -14.91 -18.68 20.50
CA LEU A 79 -15.59 -18.61 19.21
C LEU A 79 -15.14 -17.39 18.41
N VAL A 80 -15.00 -16.23 19.06
CA VAL A 80 -14.56 -14.99 18.40
C VAL A 80 -13.10 -15.10 17.92
N ILE A 81 -12.21 -15.69 18.73
CA ILE A 81 -10.80 -15.91 18.34
C ILE A 81 -10.71 -16.90 17.16
N ILE A 82 -11.48 -17.99 17.20
CA ILE A 82 -11.52 -18.96 16.10
C ILE A 82 -12.11 -18.33 14.84
N GLY A 83 -13.23 -17.60 14.97
CA GLY A 83 -13.89 -16.89 13.88
C GLY A 83 -12.97 -15.89 13.19
N PHE A 84 -12.16 -15.15 13.97
CA PHE A 84 -11.11 -14.28 13.45
C PHE A 84 -10.16 -15.04 12.51
N TRP A 85 -9.62 -16.18 12.97
CA TRP A 85 -8.68 -16.97 12.18
C TRP A 85 -9.33 -17.60 10.94
N ILE A 86 -10.57 -18.06 11.03
CA ILE A 86 -11.32 -18.57 9.87
C ILE A 86 -11.40 -17.50 8.77
N CYS A 87 -11.61 -16.23 9.12
CA CYS A 87 -11.64 -15.12 8.16
C CYS A 87 -10.26 -14.77 7.59
N VAL A 88 -9.19 -14.90 8.37
CA VAL A 88 -7.82 -14.56 7.95
C VAL A 88 -7.18 -15.65 7.09
N LEU A 89 -7.45 -16.92 7.37
CA LEU A 89 -6.79 -18.07 6.73
C LEU A 89 -6.79 -18.02 5.19
N PRO A 90 -7.87 -17.65 4.49
CA PRO A 90 -7.86 -17.53 3.03
C PRO A 90 -6.84 -16.49 2.49
N ALA A 91 -6.50 -15.49 3.29
CA ALA A 91 -5.57 -14.43 2.94
C ALA A 91 -4.17 -14.60 3.58
N ILE A 92 -3.91 -15.67 4.32
CA ILE A 92 -2.67 -15.83 5.10
C ILE A 92 -1.39 -15.85 4.25
N ASN A 93 -1.49 -16.20 2.96
CA ASN A 93 -0.37 -16.17 2.01
C ASN A 93 -0.09 -14.75 1.46
N VAL A 94 -0.96 -13.79 1.75
CA VAL A 94 -0.82 -12.39 1.32
C VAL A 94 -0.56 -11.53 2.55
N SER A 95 0.42 -10.64 2.45
CA SER A 95 0.81 -9.82 3.59
C SER A 95 0.06 -8.49 3.64
N VAL A 96 -0.19 -8.07 4.87
CA VAL A 96 -0.63 -6.71 5.19
C VAL A 96 0.60 -5.91 5.60
N SER A 97 0.70 -4.68 5.13
CA SER A 97 1.81 -3.80 5.51
C SER A 97 1.71 -3.43 7.00
N PRO A 98 2.80 -3.58 7.76
CA PRO A 98 2.84 -3.10 9.13
C PRO A 98 3.02 -1.58 9.21
N PHE A 99 3.46 -0.94 8.11
CA PHE A 99 3.89 0.46 8.12
C PHE A 99 2.82 1.42 7.64
N ASP A 100 1.96 0.96 6.73
CA ASP A 100 0.99 1.80 6.03
C ASP A 100 -0.32 1.03 5.78
N THR A 101 -1.19 1.61 4.95
CA THR A 101 -2.54 1.09 4.67
C THR A 101 -2.58 -0.01 3.61
N GLN A 102 -1.43 -0.41 3.06
CA GLN A 102 -1.39 -1.40 2.00
C GLN A 102 -1.82 -2.78 2.53
N GLY A 103 -2.78 -3.39 1.82
CA GLY A 103 -3.29 -4.71 2.19
C GLY A 103 -4.30 -4.71 3.34
N GLU A 104 -4.67 -3.56 3.91
CA GLU A 104 -5.67 -3.50 5.00
C GLU A 104 -7.03 -4.11 4.61
N ARG A 105 -7.36 -4.16 3.31
CA ARG A 105 -8.55 -4.85 2.80
C ARG A 105 -8.65 -6.32 3.23
N TYR A 106 -7.53 -6.98 3.51
CA TYR A 106 -7.51 -8.36 3.99
C TYR A 106 -7.92 -8.49 5.46
N LEU A 107 -7.97 -7.37 6.19
CA LEU A 107 -8.39 -7.31 7.59
C LEU A 107 -9.89 -7.04 7.75
N TYR A 108 -10.59 -6.53 6.74
CA TYR A 108 -11.96 -5.99 6.90
C TYR A 108 -12.96 -7.01 7.43
N TRP A 109 -12.84 -8.28 7.02
CA TRP A 109 -13.73 -9.31 7.52
C TRP A 109 -13.35 -9.74 8.95
N ALA A 110 -12.06 -9.95 9.19
CA ALA A 110 -11.55 -10.35 10.50
C ALA A 110 -11.74 -9.26 11.58
N SER A 111 -11.76 -7.98 11.20
CA SER A 111 -11.95 -6.84 12.11
C SER A 111 -13.33 -6.80 12.75
N SER A 112 -14.33 -7.45 12.15
CA SER A 112 -15.65 -7.64 12.78
C SER A 112 -15.53 -8.47 14.06
N PHE A 113 -14.77 -9.57 14.01
CA PHE A 113 -14.46 -10.40 15.18
C PHE A 113 -13.56 -9.66 16.17
N ALA A 114 -12.58 -8.89 15.68
CA ALA A 114 -11.74 -8.05 16.53
C ALA A 114 -12.56 -6.99 17.32
N SER A 115 -13.59 -6.42 16.70
CA SER A 115 -14.47 -5.44 17.35
C SER A 115 -15.30 -6.08 18.47
N ILE A 116 -15.86 -7.27 18.23
CA ILE A 116 -16.58 -8.06 19.24
C ILE A 116 -15.61 -8.46 20.37
N TYR A 117 -14.39 -8.87 20.02
CA TYR A 117 -13.34 -9.21 20.98
C TYR A 117 -13.05 -8.04 21.92
N ILE A 118 -12.85 -6.81 21.41
CA ILE A 118 -12.61 -5.62 22.24
C ILE A 118 -13.75 -5.42 23.24
N ALA A 119 -15.01 -5.47 22.77
CA ALA A 119 -16.17 -5.28 23.63
C ALA A 119 -16.25 -6.35 24.74
N LEU A 120 -15.98 -7.61 24.40
CA LEU A 120 -15.93 -8.71 25.38
C LEU A 120 -14.81 -8.51 26.40
N ILE A 121 -13.61 -8.16 25.95
CA ILE A 121 -12.46 -7.91 26.84
C ILE A 121 -12.78 -6.78 27.82
N ILE A 122 -13.34 -5.66 27.36
CA ILE A 122 -13.71 -4.54 28.25
C ILE A 122 -14.74 -5.01 29.28
N THR A 123 -15.78 -5.74 28.86
CA THR A 123 -16.84 -6.22 29.75
C THR A 123 -16.34 -7.23 30.80
N ILE A 124 -15.38 -8.07 30.42
CA ILE A 124 -14.75 -9.04 31.34
C ILE A 124 -13.88 -8.32 32.36
N LEU A 125 -13.00 -7.43 31.90
CA LEU A 125 -12.00 -6.75 32.73
C LEU A 125 -12.60 -5.65 33.60
N VAL A 126 -13.71 -5.03 33.17
CA VAL A 126 -14.30 -3.87 33.83
C VAL A 126 -15.73 -4.16 34.27
N SER A 127 -15.94 -4.25 35.57
CA SER A 127 -17.28 -4.48 36.16
C SER A 127 -18.13 -3.20 36.27
N ASN A 128 -17.50 -2.01 36.22
CA ASN A 128 -18.21 -0.74 36.39
C ASN A 128 -18.68 -0.21 35.02
N PHE A 129 -20.00 -0.03 34.86
CA PHE A 129 -20.60 0.44 33.61
C PHE A 129 -20.09 1.82 33.16
N GLN A 130 -19.91 2.77 34.09
CA GLN A 130 -19.38 4.10 33.75
C GLN A 130 -17.96 4.01 33.23
N LEU A 131 -17.11 3.19 33.86
CA LEU A 131 -15.74 2.98 33.39
C LEU A 131 -15.70 2.29 32.02
N CYS A 132 -16.60 1.33 31.78
CA CYS A 132 -16.77 0.69 30.48
C CYS A 132 -17.12 1.72 29.39
N LEU A 133 -18.05 2.65 29.67
CA LEU A 133 -18.40 3.74 28.75
C LEU A 133 -17.22 4.68 28.48
N ILE A 134 -16.46 5.05 29.53
CA ILE A 134 -15.29 5.92 29.41
C ILE A 134 -14.23 5.26 28.52
N LEU A 135 -13.88 4.00 28.78
CA LEU A 135 -12.88 3.27 27.98
C LEU A 135 -13.33 3.08 26.54
N SER A 136 -14.60 2.72 26.33
CA SER A 136 -15.16 2.59 24.98
C SER A 136 -15.11 3.92 24.22
N SER A 137 -15.38 5.03 24.90
CA SER A 137 -15.29 6.38 24.31
C SER A 137 -13.86 6.75 23.93
N ILE A 138 -12.88 6.45 24.81
CA ILE A 138 -11.46 6.67 24.53
C ILE A 138 -11.02 5.87 23.29
N ILE A 139 -11.42 4.60 23.21
CA ILE A 139 -11.11 3.74 22.05
C ILE A 139 -11.74 4.30 20.78
N LEU A 140 -13.02 4.68 20.81
CA LEU A 140 -13.71 5.26 19.66
C LEU A 140 -13.05 6.55 19.18
N VAL A 141 -12.67 7.46 20.09
CA VAL A 141 -11.96 8.69 19.75
C VAL A 141 -10.59 8.37 19.13
N SER A 142 -9.84 7.43 19.72
CA SER A 142 -8.54 6.99 19.19
C SER A 142 -8.66 6.41 17.77
N LEU A 143 -9.63 5.53 17.54
CA LEU A 143 -9.91 4.96 16.21
C LEU A 143 -10.36 6.03 15.22
N GLY A 144 -11.19 6.99 15.65
CA GLY A 144 -11.64 8.11 14.82
C GLY A 144 -10.49 9.03 14.41
N LEU A 145 -9.57 9.35 15.32
CA LEU A 145 -8.37 10.13 15.03
C LEU A 145 -7.44 9.39 14.07
N SER A 146 -7.26 8.08 14.26
CA SER A 146 -6.47 7.25 13.35
C SER A 146 -7.09 7.20 11.94
N LEU A 147 -8.40 7.00 11.84
CA LEU A 147 -9.14 7.01 10.58
C LEU A 147 -9.03 8.38 9.89
N TYR A 148 -9.16 9.47 10.63
CA TYR A 148 -9.00 10.82 10.11
C TYR A 148 -7.61 11.03 9.51
N SER A 149 -6.55 10.61 10.22
CA SER A 149 -5.17 10.69 9.75
C SER A 149 -4.96 9.90 8.44
N VAL A 150 -5.47 8.67 8.37
CA VAL A 150 -5.43 7.86 7.15
C VAL A 150 -6.19 8.54 6.00
N ASN A 151 -7.36 9.11 6.28
CA ASN A 151 -8.15 9.83 5.29
C ASN A 151 -7.43 11.06 4.73
N GLN A 152 -6.63 11.77 5.55
CA GLN A 152 -5.80 12.87 5.04
C GLN A 152 -4.74 12.39 4.05
N ASN A 153 -4.15 11.21 4.24
CA ASN A 153 -3.20 10.64 3.26
C ASN A 153 -3.90 10.36 1.93
N TRP A 154 -5.13 9.83 1.95
CA TRP A 154 -5.94 9.61 0.74
C TRP A 154 -6.33 10.90 0.04
N LYS A 155 -6.75 11.91 0.81
CA LYS A 155 -7.05 13.25 0.28
C LYS A 155 -5.82 13.84 -0.42
N PHE A 156 -4.67 13.83 0.25
CA PHE A 156 -3.41 14.32 -0.31
C PHE A 156 -3.00 13.54 -1.57
N ALA A 157 -3.09 12.20 -1.56
CA ALA A 157 -2.79 11.38 -2.73
C ALA A 157 -3.69 11.71 -3.94
N GLY A 158 -4.97 12.03 -3.69
CA GLY A 158 -5.90 12.50 -4.72
C GLY A 158 -5.52 13.86 -5.30
N GLU A 159 -5.29 14.86 -4.44
CA GLU A 159 -4.85 16.21 -4.83
C GLU A 159 -3.51 16.18 -5.58
N LEU A 160 -2.59 15.32 -5.12
CA LEU A 160 -1.30 15.10 -5.76
C LEU A 160 -1.45 14.46 -7.14
N SER A 161 -2.34 13.48 -7.29
CA SER A 161 -2.62 12.87 -8.59
C SER A 161 -3.11 13.94 -9.58
N GLU A 162 -4.08 14.76 -9.20
CA GLU A 162 -4.56 15.86 -10.05
C GLU A 162 -3.45 16.85 -10.42
N THR A 163 -2.63 17.25 -9.44
CA THR A 163 -1.51 18.18 -9.65
C THR A 163 -0.47 17.62 -10.60
N LEU A 164 -0.11 16.34 -10.45
CA LEU A 164 0.83 15.65 -11.33
C LEU A 164 0.30 15.57 -12.75
N LEU A 165 -0.98 15.22 -12.94
CA LEU A 165 -1.59 15.17 -14.25
C LEU A 165 -1.59 16.54 -14.92
N SER A 166 -2.01 17.58 -14.19
CA SER A 166 -2.03 18.95 -14.67
C SER A 166 -0.62 19.43 -15.03
N SER A 167 0.39 19.10 -14.23
CA SER A 167 1.78 19.46 -14.52
C SER A 167 2.28 18.77 -15.79
N LEU A 168 1.93 17.49 -15.98
CA LEU A 168 2.30 16.74 -17.18
C LEU A 168 1.63 17.32 -18.43
N GLN A 169 0.34 17.64 -18.37
CA GLN A 169 -0.43 18.26 -19.46
C GLN A 169 0.10 19.65 -19.84
N LYS A 170 0.42 20.49 -18.84
CA LYS A 170 0.94 21.85 -19.05
C LYS A 170 2.37 21.87 -19.56
N THR A 171 3.15 20.82 -19.31
CA THR A 171 4.54 20.77 -19.76
C THR A 171 4.60 20.58 -21.27
N PRO A 172 5.30 21.45 -22.03
CA PRO A 172 5.35 21.38 -23.49
C PRO A 172 6.37 20.34 -23.96
N ILE A 173 6.11 19.06 -23.68
CA ILE A 173 6.87 17.91 -24.16
C ILE A 173 5.90 16.93 -24.80
N GLU A 174 6.11 16.61 -26.08
CA GLU A 174 5.24 15.67 -26.80
C GLU A 174 5.47 14.21 -26.41
N SER A 175 6.71 13.85 -26.08
CA SER A 175 7.09 12.47 -25.79
C SER A 175 7.98 12.35 -24.54
N PRO A 176 7.39 12.55 -23.34
CA PRO A 176 8.16 12.66 -22.11
C PRO A 176 8.71 11.31 -21.66
N ILE A 177 9.93 11.35 -21.13
CA ILE A 177 10.56 10.25 -20.39
C ILE A 177 10.44 10.59 -18.90
N ILE A 178 9.45 10.01 -18.24
CA ILE A 178 9.19 10.24 -16.81
C ILE A 178 10.08 9.29 -16.01
N THR A 179 11.08 9.87 -15.34
CA THR A 179 12.11 9.14 -14.61
C THR A 179 11.56 8.40 -13.39
N SER A 180 10.53 8.94 -12.74
CA SER A 180 9.75 8.19 -11.76
C SER A 180 8.34 8.72 -11.61
N VAL A 181 7.40 7.82 -11.38
CA VAL A 181 6.02 8.16 -11.03
C VAL A 181 5.74 7.76 -9.58
N PRO A 182 5.20 8.67 -8.75
CA PRO A 182 4.76 8.31 -7.42
C PRO A 182 3.71 7.19 -7.41
N ASP A 183 3.98 6.15 -6.65
CA ASP A 183 3.10 4.99 -6.47
C ASP A 183 2.04 5.24 -5.41
N ASN A 184 2.49 5.63 -4.23
CA ASN A 184 1.66 5.86 -3.05
C ASN A 184 2.31 6.93 -2.14
N PHE A 185 1.46 7.64 -1.41
CA PHE A 185 1.83 8.47 -0.29
C PHE A 185 1.36 7.79 1.00
N ARG A 186 2.29 7.30 1.82
CA ARG A 186 1.95 6.62 3.10
C ARG A 186 0.90 5.51 2.94
N GLY A 187 1.01 4.72 1.87
CA GLY A 187 0.09 3.62 1.53
C GLY A 187 -1.15 4.01 0.73
N ALA A 188 -1.52 5.31 0.67
CA ALA A 188 -2.58 5.80 -0.20
C ALA A 188 -2.09 5.87 -1.65
N TYR A 189 -2.71 5.10 -2.54
CA TYR A 189 -2.27 5.01 -3.93
C TYR A 189 -2.45 6.34 -4.68
N ILE A 190 -1.43 6.71 -5.46
CA ILE A 190 -1.44 7.86 -6.38
C ILE A 190 -1.70 7.29 -7.77
N TYR A 191 -0.64 6.88 -8.49
CA TYR A 191 -0.82 6.26 -9.80
C TYR A 191 -0.60 4.78 -9.79
N ARG A 192 0.47 4.27 -9.18
CA ARG A 192 0.88 2.87 -9.26
C ARG A 192 1.04 2.35 -10.70
N THR A 193 -0.07 2.00 -11.35
CA THR A 193 -0.13 1.61 -12.78
C THR A 193 -1.20 2.39 -13.55
N GLY A 194 -1.69 3.48 -12.97
CA GLY A 194 -2.89 4.23 -13.34
C GLY A 194 -2.64 5.56 -14.06
N LEU A 195 -1.38 5.98 -14.26
CA LEU A 195 -1.08 7.27 -14.90
C LEU A 195 -1.65 7.35 -16.32
N ILE A 196 -1.48 6.28 -17.11
CA ILE A 196 -1.98 6.24 -18.48
C ILE A 196 -3.52 6.25 -18.51
N GLN A 197 -4.17 5.61 -17.53
CA GLN A 197 -5.62 5.60 -17.36
C GLN A 197 -6.13 6.97 -16.93
N GLY A 198 -5.41 7.65 -16.04
CA GLY A 198 -5.69 9.03 -15.66
C GLY A 198 -5.64 9.96 -16.87
N LEU A 199 -4.61 9.83 -17.71
CA LEU A 199 -4.53 10.58 -18.97
C LEU A 199 -5.70 10.24 -19.89
N TYR A 200 -6.06 8.98 -20.07
CA TYR A 200 -7.22 8.60 -20.88
C TYR A 200 -8.53 9.27 -20.41
N LEU A 201 -8.72 9.41 -19.10
CA LEU A 201 -9.96 9.95 -18.51
C LEU A 201 -9.99 11.48 -18.46
N PHE A 202 -8.83 12.13 -18.30
CA PHE A 202 -8.76 13.56 -17.96
C PHE A 202 -7.89 14.40 -18.93
N ASP A 203 -7.25 13.79 -19.94
CA ASP A 203 -6.59 14.50 -21.06
C ASP A 203 -7.56 14.61 -22.24
N ILE A 204 -8.38 15.67 -22.24
CA ILE A 204 -9.44 15.90 -23.24
C ILE A 204 -8.86 15.93 -24.66
N ASP A 205 -7.69 16.54 -24.83
CA ASP A 205 -7.02 16.66 -26.12
C ASP A 205 -6.33 15.36 -26.57
N ASN A 206 -6.28 14.35 -25.70
CA ASN A 206 -5.55 13.09 -25.88
C ASN A 206 -4.16 13.30 -26.50
N ARG A 207 -3.43 14.29 -26.01
CA ARG A 207 -2.15 14.75 -26.57
C ARG A 207 -1.14 13.60 -26.64
N PHE A 208 -1.17 12.73 -25.64
CA PHE A 208 -0.29 11.58 -25.53
C PHE A 208 -0.77 10.34 -26.31
N LYS A 209 -1.83 10.46 -27.12
CA LYS A 209 -2.36 9.39 -27.97
C LYS A 209 -2.59 8.09 -27.19
N VAL A 210 -3.20 8.20 -26.01
CA VAL A 210 -3.55 7.06 -25.17
C VAL A 210 -4.58 6.19 -25.89
N LYS A 211 -4.32 4.89 -25.90
CA LYS A 211 -5.17 3.86 -26.51
C LYS A 211 -5.49 2.79 -25.47
N PHE A 212 -6.54 2.02 -25.74
CA PHE A 212 -6.81 0.80 -24.99
C PHE A 212 -7.12 -0.37 -25.90
N GLU A 213 -6.74 -1.56 -25.44
CA GLU A 213 -7.07 -2.84 -26.06
C GLU A 213 -7.91 -3.66 -25.10
N GLN A 214 -8.95 -4.32 -25.63
CA GLN A 214 -9.78 -5.24 -24.89
C GLN A 214 -9.59 -6.64 -25.45
N LYS A 215 -9.21 -7.59 -24.58
CA LYS A 215 -9.10 -9.00 -24.92
C LYS A 215 -10.04 -9.81 -24.04
N THR A 216 -10.99 -10.50 -24.67
CA THR A 216 -11.84 -11.47 -23.96
C THR A 216 -10.98 -12.66 -23.58
N ILE A 217 -10.96 -13.01 -22.29
CA ILE A 217 -10.23 -14.18 -21.79
C ILE A 217 -11.22 -15.30 -21.51
N ASN A 218 -12.17 -15.07 -20.59
CA ASN A 218 -13.24 -15.98 -20.23
C ASN A 218 -14.45 -15.15 -19.82
N LYS A 219 -15.63 -15.30 -20.47
CA LYS A 219 -16.83 -14.57 -20.05
C LYS A 219 -17.15 -14.88 -18.58
N PRO A 220 -17.42 -13.89 -17.71
CA PRO A 220 -17.69 -12.48 -18.00
C PRO A 220 -16.46 -11.55 -17.99
N PHE A 221 -15.25 -12.06 -17.79
CA PHE A 221 -14.04 -11.25 -17.61
C PHE A 221 -13.36 -10.86 -18.92
N GLN A 222 -13.08 -9.56 -19.06
CA GLN A 222 -12.29 -8.98 -20.15
C GLN A 222 -11.02 -8.36 -19.57
N LYS A 223 -9.89 -8.53 -20.28
CA LYS A 223 -8.65 -7.85 -19.96
C LYS A 223 -8.57 -6.57 -20.78
N VAL A 224 -8.60 -5.42 -20.09
CA VAL A 224 -8.40 -4.11 -20.70
C VAL A 224 -6.96 -3.66 -20.43
N ARG A 225 -6.25 -3.23 -21.46
CA ARG A 225 -4.90 -2.67 -21.36
C ARG A 225 -4.89 -1.27 -21.94
N PHE A 226 -4.52 -0.29 -21.14
CA PHE A 226 -4.21 1.06 -21.59
C PHE A 226 -2.71 1.18 -21.90
N TYR A 227 -2.37 1.94 -22.94
CA TYR A 227 -0.99 2.21 -23.33
C TYR A 227 -0.88 3.52 -24.13
N SER A 228 0.35 4.05 -24.19
CA SER A 228 0.73 5.19 -25.02
C SER A 228 2.16 4.94 -25.52
N ASP A 229 2.39 5.18 -26.80
CA ASP A 229 3.73 5.09 -27.41
C ASP A 229 4.51 6.41 -27.23
N LYS A 230 3.88 7.45 -26.68
CA LYS A 230 4.46 8.78 -26.49
C LYS A 230 5.13 8.92 -25.13
N ILE A 231 4.68 8.18 -24.10
CA ILE A 231 5.21 8.32 -22.73
C ILE A 231 6.08 7.12 -22.41
N LEU A 232 7.33 7.38 -22.00
CA LEU A 232 8.20 6.38 -21.40
C LEU A 232 8.21 6.58 -19.90
N LEU A 233 7.82 5.54 -19.16
CA LEU A 233 7.94 5.52 -17.70
C LEU A 233 9.20 4.73 -17.37
N VAL A 234 10.03 5.23 -16.46
CA VAL A 234 11.26 4.55 -16.09
C VAL A 234 11.04 3.73 -14.81
N MET A 235 10.85 4.42 -13.68
CA MET A 235 10.65 3.81 -12.36
C MET A 235 9.36 4.28 -11.69
N MET A 236 9.09 3.71 -10.53
CA MET A 236 8.11 4.22 -9.57
C MET A 236 8.80 4.49 -8.24
N ASN A 237 8.21 5.35 -7.42
CA ASN A 237 8.72 5.62 -6.09
C ASN A 237 7.60 5.75 -5.05
N THR A 238 7.89 5.43 -3.79
CA THR A 238 7.02 5.80 -2.67
C THR A 238 7.29 7.24 -2.22
N LEU A 239 6.30 7.82 -1.54
CA LEU A 239 6.39 9.14 -0.91
C LEU A 239 5.94 9.05 0.56
N LEU A 240 6.56 9.86 1.41
CA LEU A 240 6.26 9.98 2.84
C LEU A 240 6.06 11.43 3.29
N GLU A 241 6.66 12.40 2.60
CA GLU A 241 6.50 13.82 2.86
C GLU A 241 6.10 14.59 1.59
N PRO A 242 5.27 15.65 1.68
CA PRO A 242 4.89 16.46 0.52
C PRO A 242 6.09 17.12 -0.20
N THR A 243 7.19 17.33 0.53
CA THR A 243 8.43 17.93 0.05
C THR A 243 9.36 16.94 -0.64
N ASP A 244 9.04 15.63 -0.60
CA ASP A 244 9.83 14.59 -1.24
C ASP A 244 10.08 14.92 -2.72
N LYS A 245 11.29 14.66 -3.19
CA LYS A 245 11.74 14.95 -4.55
C LYS A 245 12.83 13.99 -4.99
N ILE A 246 13.07 13.94 -6.30
CA ILE A 246 14.19 13.21 -6.88
C ILE A 246 15.37 14.17 -7.05
N ILE A 247 16.49 13.81 -6.46
CA ILE A 247 17.77 14.49 -6.60
C ILE A 247 18.53 13.82 -7.75
N VAL A 248 19.05 14.63 -8.67
CA VAL A 248 19.80 14.13 -9.82
C VAL A 248 21.25 14.59 -9.73
N ASN A 249 22.18 13.65 -9.85
CA ASN A 249 23.61 13.91 -9.93
C ASN A 249 24.13 13.43 -11.29
N LEU A 250 24.85 14.28 -12.02
CA LEU A 250 25.54 13.87 -13.24
C LEU A 250 26.78 13.06 -12.86
N ILE A 251 26.87 11.81 -13.31
CA ILE A 251 28.07 10.97 -13.11
C ILE A 251 29.06 11.21 -14.25
N LYS A 252 28.57 11.11 -15.48
CA LYS A 252 29.31 11.30 -16.76
C LYS A 252 28.33 11.79 -17.83
N THR A 253 28.84 12.18 -18.99
CA THR A 253 28.01 12.57 -20.14
C THR A 253 26.93 11.53 -20.40
N ASN A 254 25.66 11.97 -20.44
CA ASN A 254 24.46 11.14 -20.64
C ASN A 254 24.20 10.08 -19.55
N GLN A 255 24.85 10.18 -18.38
CA GLN A 255 24.69 9.23 -17.28
C GLN A 255 24.36 9.97 -15.98
N TYR A 256 23.16 9.71 -15.47
CA TYR A 256 22.56 10.41 -14.33
C TYR A 256 22.28 9.44 -13.19
N GLN A 257 22.70 9.78 -11.98
CA GLN A 257 22.25 9.10 -10.77
C GLN A 257 21.01 9.81 -10.24
N LEU A 258 19.92 9.06 -10.09
CA LEU A 258 18.70 9.54 -9.47
C LEU A 258 18.61 8.98 -8.06
N LYS A 259 18.38 9.85 -7.08
CA LYS A 259 18.30 9.51 -5.66
C LYS A 259 17.05 10.15 -5.05
N LEU A 260 16.35 9.40 -4.20
CA LEU A 260 15.23 9.96 -3.43
C LEU A 260 15.76 10.89 -2.34
N SER A 261 15.13 12.04 -2.16
CA SER A 261 15.48 12.97 -1.07
C SER A 261 15.21 12.37 0.30
N ASN A 262 14.22 11.48 0.39
CA ASN A 262 13.79 10.87 1.64
C ASN A 262 14.33 9.43 1.76
N PRO A 263 15.19 9.13 2.76
CA PRO A 263 15.81 7.81 2.91
C PRO A 263 14.81 6.71 3.28
N GLN A 264 13.60 7.03 3.71
CA GLN A 264 12.59 6.02 4.04
C GLN A 264 11.74 5.63 2.82
N THR A 265 11.91 6.31 1.69
CA THR A 265 11.23 6.01 0.43
C THR A 265 12.06 5.09 -0.46
N ALA A 266 11.40 4.45 -1.43
CA ALA A 266 12.02 3.44 -2.27
C ALA A 266 11.69 3.62 -3.75
N PHE A 267 12.63 3.28 -4.62
CA PHE A 267 12.38 3.04 -6.03
C PHE A 267 11.99 1.58 -6.28
N PHE A 268 11.13 1.37 -7.28
CA PHE A 268 10.81 0.04 -7.77
C PHE A 268 10.42 0.10 -9.24
N LEU A 269 10.63 -1.03 -9.91
CA LEU A 269 10.29 -1.19 -11.32
C LEU A 269 8.77 -1.26 -11.48
N THR A 270 8.23 -0.60 -12.50
CA THR A 270 6.86 -0.93 -12.90
C THR A 270 6.85 -2.36 -13.46
N PRO A 271 5.81 -3.17 -13.22
CA PRO A 271 5.75 -4.56 -13.70
C PRO A 271 5.80 -4.72 -15.24
N LYS A 272 5.72 -3.61 -15.99
CA LYS A 272 5.60 -3.60 -17.45
C LYS A 272 6.74 -2.86 -18.15
N ASN A 273 7.70 -2.31 -17.42
CA ASN A 273 8.80 -1.55 -18.03
C ASN A 273 9.98 -2.42 -18.40
N THR A 274 10.54 -2.15 -19.57
CA THR A 274 11.84 -2.63 -19.96
C THR A 274 12.90 -1.71 -19.36
N VAL A 275 13.86 -2.29 -18.65
CA VAL A 275 15.02 -1.60 -18.07
C VAL A 275 15.94 -1.05 -19.18
N VAL A 276 15.80 -1.57 -20.39
CA VAL A 276 16.60 -1.23 -21.58
C VAL A 276 15.67 -0.87 -22.74
N THR A 277 15.86 0.29 -23.33
CA THR A 277 15.14 0.79 -24.51
C THR A 277 16.13 1.42 -25.50
N PRO A 278 15.71 1.72 -26.74
CA PRO A 278 16.53 2.52 -27.65
C PRO A 278 16.91 3.90 -27.12
N ASP A 279 16.10 4.48 -26.22
CA ASP A 279 16.30 5.83 -25.68
C ASP A 279 17.12 5.84 -24.38
N TYR A 280 16.99 4.82 -23.53
CA TYR A 280 17.65 4.77 -22.23
C TYR A 280 17.95 3.35 -21.73
N HIS A 281 18.88 3.27 -20.78
CA HIS A 281 19.21 2.07 -20.04
C HIS A 281 19.31 2.37 -18.54
N VAL A 282 18.63 1.58 -17.71
CA VAL A 282 18.69 1.69 -16.25
C VAL A 282 19.68 0.66 -15.68
N SER A 283 20.55 1.10 -14.78
CA SER A 283 21.50 0.23 -14.07
C SER A 283 21.59 0.58 -12.58
N ASN A 284 22.31 -0.25 -11.82
CA ASN A 284 22.61 -0.01 -10.41
C ASN A 284 21.37 0.30 -9.56
N VAL A 285 20.28 -0.42 -9.80
CA VAL A 285 19.03 -0.24 -9.06
C VAL A 285 19.25 -0.66 -7.61
N GLN A 286 19.19 0.32 -6.71
CA GLN A 286 19.23 0.17 -5.27
C GLN A 286 17.89 0.65 -4.68
N TYR A 287 17.69 0.40 -3.39
CA TYR A 287 16.47 0.78 -2.69
C TYR A 287 16.12 2.28 -2.86
N GLN A 288 17.09 3.18 -2.77
CA GLN A 288 16.87 4.64 -2.83
C GLN A 288 17.47 5.34 -4.06
N SER A 289 18.17 4.60 -4.93
CA SER A 289 18.83 5.21 -6.08
C SER A 289 18.92 4.27 -7.26
N TYR A 290 19.04 4.85 -8.45
CA TYR A 290 19.39 4.11 -9.66
C TYR A 290 20.16 5.00 -10.61
N THR A 291 20.79 4.38 -11.61
CA THR A 291 21.49 5.09 -12.68
C THR A 291 20.68 5.02 -13.96
N LEU A 292 20.45 6.18 -14.59
CA LEU A 292 19.84 6.33 -15.90
C LEU A 292 20.91 6.72 -16.92
N ASN A 293 21.13 5.88 -17.91
CA ASN A 293 21.98 6.17 -19.06
C ASN A 293 21.06 6.54 -20.23
N LEU A 294 21.23 7.71 -20.83
CA LEU A 294 20.55 8.06 -22.08
C LEU A 294 21.36 7.51 -23.26
N ASN A 295 20.77 6.58 -24.00
CA ASN A 295 21.33 6.07 -25.24
C ASN A 295 21.14 7.07 -26.39
N ASN A 296 20.09 7.88 -26.32
CA ASN A 296 19.81 8.96 -27.26
C ASN A 296 19.91 10.33 -26.55
N PRO A 297 21.04 11.06 -26.67
CA PRO A 297 21.27 12.32 -25.97
C PRO A 297 20.27 13.43 -26.33
N SER A 298 19.69 13.39 -27.54
CA SER A 298 18.68 14.38 -27.99
C SER A 298 17.41 14.35 -27.14
N ARG A 299 17.15 13.24 -26.43
CA ARG A 299 15.99 13.06 -25.55
C ARG A 299 16.19 13.65 -24.14
N PHE A 300 17.33 14.27 -23.84
CA PHE A 300 17.57 14.90 -22.54
C PHE A 300 16.50 15.94 -22.18
N GLN A 301 16.09 16.74 -23.15
CA GLN A 301 15.03 17.76 -23.01
C GLN A 301 13.63 17.19 -22.74
N ASP A 302 13.44 15.87 -22.95
CA ASP A 302 12.18 15.18 -22.72
C ASP A 302 12.11 14.53 -21.31
N LEU A 303 13.17 14.63 -20.51
CA LEU A 303 13.22 14.04 -19.18
C LEU A 303 12.39 14.84 -18.18
N LEU A 304 11.45 14.13 -17.54
CA LEU A 304 10.64 14.64 -16.45
C LEU A 304 10.99 13.96 -15.14
N LEU A 305 11.14 14.77 -14.09
CA LEU A 305 11.42 14.36 -12.72
C LEU A 305 10.22 14.68 -11.85
N TYR A 306 9.95 13.79 -10.90
CA TYR A 306 9.09 14.15 -9.79
C TYR A 306 9.85 15.06 -8.81
N SER A 307 9.28 16.23 -8.51
CA SER A 307 9.80 17.17 -7.52
C SER A 307 8.67 17.86 -6.77
N SER A 308 8.54 17.57 -5.47
CA SER A 308 7.61 18.25 -4.54
C SER A 308 6.22 18.48 -5.10
N GLY A 309 5.60 17.40 -5.58
CA GLY A 309 4.22 17.40 -6.05
C GLY A 309 3.99 17.67 -7.53
N LYS A 310 5.04 17.90 -8.33
CA LYS A 310 4.92 18.19 -9.78
C LYS A 310 5.94 17.40 -10.59
N PHE A 311 5.64 17.23 -11.88
CA PHE A 311 6.66 16.88 -12.85
C PHE A 311 7.37 18.15 -13.31
N VAL A 312 8.71 18.13 -13.26
CA VAL A 312 9.60 19.21 -13.69
C VAL A 312 10.58 18.68 -14.73
N LYS A 313 10.99 19.52 -15.68
CA LYS A 313 12.03 19.14 -16.64
C LYS A 313 13.37 19.06 -15.94
N LEU A 314 14.21 18.11 -16.35
CA LEU A 314 15.60 18.05 -15.89
C LEU A 314 16.48 19.13 -16.53
N SER A 315 16.06 19.68 -17.68
CA SER A 315 16.77 20.75 -18.38
C SER A 315 16.64 22.14 -17.74
N ASP A 316 15.74 22.29 -16.78
CA ASP A 316 15.40 23.56 -16.12
C ASP A 316 16.09 23.62 -14.74
#